data_AF-A0A1I5DZ28-F1
#
_entry.id   AF-A0A1I5DZ28-F1
#
_cell.length_a   1.000
_cell.length_b   1.000
_cell.length_c   1.000
_cell.angle_alpha   90.00
_cell.angle_beta   90.00
_cell.angle_gamma   90.00
#
_symmetry.space_group_name_H-M   'P 1'
#
loop_
_entity.id
_entity.type
_entity.pdbx_description
1 polymer ?
#
loop_
_entity_poly.entity_id
_entity_poly.type
_entity_poly.pdbx_seq_one_letter_code
_entity_poly.pdbx_strand_id
1 'polypeptide(L)'
;MFIENTDARAVIRYFNSVNPEIKDKIVDWKKGMPVELNVIYSYNDSKNRCIAMWTDFFDMNIRPERLQIIFGRISLLDCEFFMYHNNKRFRIGFRVKEMIK
;
A
#
# COMPACT_ATOMS: atom_id res chain seq x y z
N MET A 1 2.51 -9.16 16.71
CA MET A 1 2.81 -7.74 16.44
C MET A 1 1.48 -7.00 16.43
N PHE A 2 1.14 -6.29 17.50
CA PHE A 2 -0.16 -5.61 17.61
C PHE A 2 -0.14 -4.36 16.74
N ILE A 3 -0.67 -4.46 15.53
CA ILE A 3 -1.00 -3.29 14.71
C ILE A 3 -2.37 -2.79 15.21
N GLU A 4 -2.34 -1.98 16.27
CA GLU A 4 -3.46 -1.12 16.67
C GLU A 4 -3.26 0.29 16.14
N ASN A 5 -3.05 0.40 14.84
CA ASN A 5 -3.19 1.68 14.14
C ASN A 5 -4.37 1.56 13.17
N THR A 6 -5.43 2.34 13.42
CA THR A 6 -6.61 2.44 12.56
C THR A 6 -6.23 2.76 11.12
N ASP A 7 -5.16 3.54 10.94
CA ASP A 7 -4.68 3.97 9.62
C ASP A 7 -4.04 2.82 8.86
N ALA A 8 -3.24 1.98 9.53
CA ALA A 8 -2.67 0.78 8.93
C ALA A 8 -3.76 -0.19 8.47
N ARG A 9 -4.80 -0.40 9.29
CA ARG A 9 -5.95 -1.24 8.90
C ARG A 9 -6.72 -0.64 7.73
N ALA A 10 -6.89 0.68 7.69
CA ALA A 10 -7.53 1.37 6.58
C ALA A 10 -6.74 1.20 5.27
N VAL A 11 -5.41 1.32 5.33
CA VAL A 11 -4.51 1.12 4.18
C VAL A 11 -4.55 -0.32 3.66
N ILE A 12 -4.52 -1.32 4.55
CA ILE A 12 -4.67 -2.74 4.16
C ILE A 12 -6.02 -2.96 3.46
N ARG A 13 -7.11 -2.46 4.05
CA ARG A 13 -8.45 -2.55 3.45
C ARG A 13 -8.53 -1.87 2.09
N TYR A 14 -7.87 -0.72 1.93
CA TYR A 14 -7.78 -0.04 0.65
C TYR A 14 -7.14 -0.95 -0.41
N PHE A 15 -5.97 -1.52 -0.12
CA PHE A 15 -5.26 -2.40 -1.07
C PHE A 15 -6.11 -3.59 -1.49
N ASN A 16 -6.74 -4.27 -0.53
CA ASN A 16 -7.65 -5.38 -0.79
C ASN A 16 -8.86 -4.97 -1.65
N SER A 17 -9.37 -3.75 -1.48
CA SER A 17 -10.52 -3.25 -2.25
C SER A 17 -10.18 -2.87 -3.68
N VAL A 18 -8.93 -2.46 -3.93
CA VAL A 18 -8.45 -2.03 -5.25
C VAL A 18 -7.95 -3.20 -6.09
N ASN A 19 -7.38 -4.21 -5.44
CA ASN A 19 -7.00 -5.45 -6.09
C ASN A 19 -7.40 -6.66 -5.24
N PRO A 20 -8.41 -7.44 -5.68
CA PRO A 20 -8.87 -8.61 -4.94
C PRO A 20 -7.86 -9.76 -4.92
N GLU A 21 -6.79 -9.70 -5.72
CA GLU A 21 -5.72 -10.69 -5.71
C GLU A 21 -4.72 -10.47 -4.56
N ILE A 22 -4.70 -9.27 -3.97
CA ILE A 22 -3.90 -8.99 -2.79
C ILE A 22 -4.47 -9.76 -1.61
N LYS A 23 -3.60 -10.47 -0.91
CA LYS A 23 -3.93 -11.18 0.32
C LYS A 23 -3.35 -10.42 1.51
N ASP A 24 -3.88 -10.67 2.71
CA ASP A 24 -3.45 -10.07 3.99
C ASP A 24 -2.03 -10.49 4.44
N LYS A 25 -1.17 -10.90 3.52
CA LYS A 25 0.23 -11.18 3.78
C LYS A 25 0.99 -9.85 3.84
N ILE A 26 1.23 -9.38 5.06
CA ILE A 26 2.06 -8.21 5.35
C ILE A 26 3.48 -8.68 5.64
N VAL A 27 4.45 -8.07 4.96
CA VAL A 27 5.88 -8.39 5.12
C VAL A 27 6.67 -7.12 5.40
N ASP A 28 7.51 -7.16 6.43
CA ASP A 28 8.45 -6.09 6.70
C ASP A 28 9.49 -5.99 5.59
N TRP A 29 9.56 -4.82 4.97
CA TRP A 29 10.48 -4.55 3.88
C TRP A 29 11.88 -4.26 4.39
N LYS A 30 12.85 -4.91 3.77
CA LYS A 30 14.28 -4.65 3.97
C LYS A 30 14.84 -4.06 2.69
N LYS A 31 15.73 -3.08 2.83
CA LYS A 31 16.41 -2.45 1.68
C LYS A 31 17.06 -3.53 0.80
N GLY A 32 16.75 -3.51 -0.50
CA GLY A 32 17.25 -4.48 -1.47
C GLY A 32 16.43 -5.77 -1.59
N MET A 33 15.36 -5.94 -0.81
CA MET A 33 14.44 -7.07 -0.96
C MET A 33 13.68 -6.97 -2.30
N PRO A 34 13.61 -8.05 -3.09
CA PRO A 34 12.77 -8.07 -4.28
C PRO A 34 11.30 -7.90 -3.88
N VAL A 35 10.59 -7.06 -4.62
CA VAL A 35 9.16 -6.85 -4.40
C VAL A 35 8.39 -7.90 -5.20
N GLU A 36 7.59 -8.67 -4.49
CA GLU A 36 6.68 -9.70 -4.98
C GLU A 36 5.29 -9.10 -5.21
N LEU A 37 4.57 -9.68 -6.16
CA LEU A 37 3.20 -9.33 -6.45
C LEU A 37 2.26 -9.87 -5.36
N ASN A 38 1.17 -9.16 -5.11
CA ASN A 38 0.13 -9.57 -4.16
C ASN A 38 0.63 -9.71 -2.71
N VAL A 39 1.73 -9.02 -2.37
CA VAL A 39 2.26 -8.89 -1.02
C VAL A 39 2.17 -7.42 -0.60
N ILE A 40 1.69 -7.18 0.61
CA ILE A 40 1.71 -5.85 1.22
C ILE A 40 3.01 -5.72 1.99
N TYR A 41 3.78 -4.69 1.67
CA TYR A 41 5.03 -4.39 2.34
C TYR A 41 4.84 -3.30 3.37
N SER A 42 5.34 -3.49 4.59
CA SER A 42 5.43 -2.46 5.62
C SER A 42 6.87 -1.98 5.77
N TYR A 43 7.07 -0.69 5.99
CA TYR A 43 8.34 -0.16 6.46
C TYR A 43 8.20 0.36 7.87
N ASN A 44 8.99 -0.22 8.77
CA ASN A 44 9.08 0.21 10.15
C ASN A 44 10.32 1.09 10.33
N ASP A 45 10.19 2.16 11.12
CA ASP A 45 11.33 2.98 11.52
C ASP A 45 12.23 2.26 12.54
N SER A 46 13.28 2.93 13.01
CA SER A 46 14.20 2.38 14.02
C SER A 46 13.55 2.11 15.38
N LYS A 47 12.35 2.65 15.63
CA LYS A 47 11.54 2.42 16.84
C LYS A 47 10.48 1.33 16.62
N ASN A 48 10.56 0.60 15.51
CA ASN A 48 9.62 -0.45 15.13
C ASN A 48 8.17 0.06 14.90
N ARG A 49 8.03 1.33 14.49
CA ARG A 49 6.74 1.94 14.14
C ARG A 49 6.54 1.85 12.63
N CYS A 50 5.40 1.32 12.19
CA CYS A 50 5.05 1.31 10.77
C CYS A 50 4.78 2.73 10.28
N ILE A 51 5.60 3.21 9.36
CA ILE A 51 5.53 4.56 8.80
C ILE A 51 5.13 4.59 7.32
N ALA A 52 5.20 3.45 6.63
CA ALA A 52 4.71 3.34 5.26
C ALA A 52 4.26 1.92 4.92
N MET A 53 3.29 1.81 4.01
CA MET A 53 2.87 0.53 3.42
C MET A 53 2.71 0.65 1.90
N TRP A 54 3.03 -0.39 1.14
CA TRP A 54 2.85 -0.40 -0.32
C TRP A 54 2.68 -1.79 -0.90
N THR A 55 2.23 -1.87 -2.15
CA THR A 55 2.10 -3.12 -2.90
C THR A 55 2.24 -2.88 -4.40
N ASP A 56 2.59 -3.95 -5.12
CA ASP A 56 2.69 -3.96 -6.59
C ASP A 56 1.46 -4.62 -7.21
N PHE A 57 0.90 -3.96 -8.21
CA PHE A 57 -0.15 -4.45 -9.09
C PHE A 57 0.45 -4.82 -10.45
N PHE A 58 0.02 -5.96 -11.01
CA PHE A 58 0.46 -6.41 -12.33
C PHE A 58 -0.49 -5.95 -13.43
N ASP A 59 0.07 -5.91 -14.65
CA ASP A 59 -0.62 -5.75 -15.92
C ASP A 59 -1.39 -4.43 -16.10
N MET A 60 -0.71 -3.48 -16.73
CA MET A 60 -1.19 -2.12 -16.98
C MET A 60 -2.06 -1.97 -18.24
N ASN A 61 -2.73 -3.04 -18.69
CA ASN A 61 -4.02 -2.89 -19.38
C ASN A 61 -5.14 -2.50 -18.39
N ILE A 62 -4.80 -1.75 -17.34
CA ILE A 62 -5.76 -1.13 -16.43
C ILE A 62 -6.50 -0.11 -17.29
N ARG A 63 -7.71 -0.51 -17.70
CA ARG A 63 -8.61 0.37 -18.42
C ARG A 63 -8.78 1.68 -17.63
N PRO A 64 -8.91 2.85 -18.28
CA PRO A 64 -8.98 4.14 -17.62
C PRO A 64 -9.97 4.19 -16.44
N GLU A 65 -11.07 3.44 -16.51
CA GLU A 65 -12.07 3.34 -15.45
C GLU A 65 -11.50 2.74 -14.16
N ARG A 66 -10.61 1.74 -14.27
CA ARG A 66 -9.99 1.12 -13.09
C ARG A 66 -8.95 2.05 -12.46
N LEU A 67 -8.24 2.88 -13.24
CA LEU A 67 -7.42 3.97 -12.68
C LEU A 67 -8.28 5.03 -11.98
N GLN A 68 -9.43 5.40 -12.55
CA GLN A 68 -10.36 6.33 -11.91
C GLN A 68 -10.90 5.79 -10.58
N ILE A 69 -11.23 4.50 -10.49
CA ILE A 69 -11.63 3.87 -9.23
C ILE A 69 -10.50 3.93 -8.19
N ILE A 70 -9.27 3.65 -8.61
CA ILE A 70 -8.07 3.73 -7.76
C ILE A 70 -7.90 5.14 -7.20
N PHE A 71 -7.89 6.15 -8.06
CA PHE A 71 -7.72 7.55 -7.67
C PHE A 71 -8.89 8.07 -6.84
N GLY A 72 -10.13 7.74 -7.21
CA GLY A 72 -11.32 8.11 -6.45
C GLY A 72 -11.33 7.52 -5.05
N ARG A 73 -10.80 6.30 -4.87
CA ARG A 73 -10.62 5.71 -3.52
C ARG A 73 -9.47 6.35 -2.76
N ILE A 74 -8.37 6.72 -3.43
CA ILE A 74 -7.26 7.44 -2.79
C ILE A 74 -7.74 8.78 -2.24
N SER A 75 -8.55 9.53 -2.99
CA SER A 75 -9.08 10.82 -2.52
C SER A 75 -9.98 10.72 -1.28
N LEU A 76 -10.45 9.53 -0.93
CA LEU A 76 -11.23 9.29 0.30
C LEU A 76 -10.33 9.01 1.52
N LEU A 77 -9.04 8.72 1.31
CA LEU A 77 -8.10 8.49 2.39
C LEU A 77 -7.43 9.81 2.77
N ASP A 78 -7.53 10.21 4.04
CA ASP A 78 -6.75 11.33 4.58
C ASP A 78 -5.31 10.90 4.91
N CYS A 79 -4.56 10.49 3.89
CA CYS A 79 -3.16 10.08 4.03
C CYS A 79 -2.29 10.58 2.85
N GLU A 80 -1.01 10.82 3.13
CA GLU A 80 -0.03 11.05 2.08
C GLU A 80 0.21 9.73 1.33
N PHE A 81 0.13 9.76 0.01
CA PHE A 81 0.38 8.60 -0.84
C PHE A 81 1.44 8.90 -1.89
N PHE A 82 2.05 7.84 -2.40
CA PHE A 82 2.96 7.89 -3.54
C PHE A 82 2.60 6.79 -4.52
N MET A 83 2.95 7.03 -5.77
CA MET A 83 2.62 6.13 -6.86
C MET A 83 3.78 6.08 -7.84
N TYR A 84 4.20 4.88 -8.20
CA TYR A 84 5.24 4.64 -9.19
C TYR A 84 4.73 3.65 -10.21
N HIS A 85 4.95 3.90 -11.49
CA HIS A 85 4.56 2.96 -12.52
C HIS A 85 5.61 2.83 -13.62
N ASN A 86 5.67 1.64 -14.19
CA ASN A 86 6.39 1.36 -15.43
C ASN A 86 5.54 0.42 -16.31
N ASN A 87 6.06 0.03 -17.47
CA ASN A 87 5.31 -0.78 -18.43
C ASN A 87 4.86 -2.16 -17.91
N LYS A 88 5.37 -2.62 -16.77
CA LYS A 88 5.08 -3.94 -16.20
C LYS A 88 4.36 -3.88 -14.86
N ARG A 89 4.48 -2.78 -14.12
CA ARG A 89 4.08 -2.70 -12.70
C ARG A 89 3.55 -1.33 -12.35
N PHE A 90 2.51 -1.33 -11.52
CA PHE A 90 2.02 -0.16 -10.82
C PHE A 90 2.26 -0.39 -9.33
N ARG A 91 2.85 0.58 -8.64
CA ARG A 91 3.08 0.56 -7.19
C ARG A 91 2.33 1.69 -6.56
N ILE A 92 1.53 1.39 -5.55
CA ILE A 92 0.86 2.38 -4.71
C ILE A 92 1.37 2.19 -3.30
N GLY A 93 1.75 3.29 -2.66
CA GLY A 93 2.12 3.29 -1.26
C GLY A 93 1.53 4.46 -0.50
N PHE A 94 1.42 4.30 0.80
CA PHE A 94 0.86 5.26 1.73
C PHE A 94 1.84 5.46 2.88
N ARG A 95 1.98 6.71 3.31
CA ARG A 95 2.56 7.02 4.60
C ARG A 95 1.50 6.78 5.66
N VAL A 96 1.84 5.99 6.67
CA VAL A 96 1.00 5.84 7.86
C VAL A 96 1.30 7.05 8.73
N LYS A 97 0.32 7.94 8.96
CA LYS A 97 0.51 9.12 9.80
C LYS A 97 0.92 8.66 11.21
N GLU A 98 1.94 9.29 11.77
CA GLU A 98 2.22 9.14 13.20
C GLU A 98 1.12 9.87 13.96
N MET A 99 0.25 9.16 14.66
CA MET A 99 -0.34 9.75 15.86
C MET A 99 0.72 9.68 16.95
N ILE A 100 1.47 10.77 17.11
CA ILE A 100 2.17 11.04 18.37
C ILE A 100 1.05 11.14 19.41
N LYS A 101 0.90 10.13 20.26
CA LYS A 101 0.10 10.22 21.48
C LYS A 101 0.93 10.93 22.55
#